data_AF-A0A5J4Q156-F1
#
_entry.id   AF-A0A5J4Q156-F1
#
_cell.length_a   1.000
_cell.length_b   1.000
_cell.length_c   1.000
_cell.angle_alpha   90.00
_cell.angle_beta   90.00
_cell.angle_gamma   90.00
#
_symmetry.space_group_name_H-M   'P 1'
#
loop_
_entity.id
_entity.type
_entity.pdbx_description
1 polymer ?
#
loop_
_entity_poly.entity_id
_entity_poly.type
_entity_poly.pdbx_seq_one_letter_code
_entity_poly.pdbx_strand_id
1 'polypeptide(L)'
;SYYIGVWWWWLRTPTTKEAITCDLEEMKAKKIQRLILADFGTGYDGLPYLELASPEWNEMVKHSILECKRLNLDFGICIGTSGAAAPWVIPEEGQQKLAFAQIQIEGPKQIKLTLPYPSDIKKGTEGDPLLYKDISVVAVPDKDAFPTDEIIDISKNISPSGELV
;
A
#
# COMPACT_ATOMS: atom_id res chain seq x y z
N SER A 1 -16.80 -21.15 -20.65
CA SER A 1 -16.93 -22.33 -19.76
C SER A 1 -16.67 -21.90 -18.33
N TYR A 2 -17.58 -22.22 -17.40
CA TYR A 2 -17.39 -21.97 -15.96
C TYR A 2 -16.69 -23.19 -15.37
N TYR A 3 -15.43 -23.04 -15.01
CA TYR A 3 -14.70 -24.06 -14.27
C TYR A 3 -14.47 -23.60 -12.84
N ILE A 4 -14.48 -24.56 -11.91
CA ILE A 4 -14.19 -24.28 -10.51
C ILE A 4 -12.73 -23.82 -10.40
N GLY A 5 -12.55 -22.71 -9.69
CA GLY A 5 -11.25 -22.18 -9.31
C GLY A 5 -11.03 -22.31 -7.82
N VAL A 6 -9.77 -22.48 -7.40
CA VAL A 6 -9.40 -22.58 -5.98
C VAL A 6 -8.35 -21.55 -5.61
N TRP A 7 -8.35 -21.15 -4.34
CA TRP A 7 -7.20 -20.52 -3.72
C TRP A 7 -6.24 -21.61 -3.25
N TRP A 8 -4.99 -21.54 -3.67
CA TRP A 8 -3.94 -22.45 -3.27
C TRP A 8 -2.95 -21.68 -2.40
N TRP A 9 -3.01 -21.91 -1.10
CA TRP A 9 -2.30 -21.11 -0.12
C TRP A 9 -0.96 -21.74 0.26
N TRP A 10 0.10 -20.95 0.21
CA TRP A 10 1.37 -21.30 0.83
C TRP A 10 1.47 -20.55 2.17
N LEU A 11 1.35 -21.29 3.27
CA LEU A 11 1.16 -20.72 4.62
C LEU A 11 2.38 -20.99 5.51
N ARG A 12 3.57 -20.61 5.03
CA ARG A 12 4.87 -20.99 5.63
C ARG A 12 4.97 -22.49 5.93
N THR A 13 4.53 -23.30 4.97
CA THR A 13 4.60 -24.77 5.04
C THR A 13 5.75 -25.29 4.18
N PRO A 14 6.32 -26.46 4.50
CA PRO A 14 7.32 -27.10 3.63
C PRO A 14 6.76 -27.25 2.21
N THR A 15 7.44 -26.62 1.25
CA THR A 15 7.01 -26.56 -0.14
C THR A 15 8.10 -27.16 -1.01
N THR A 16 7.81 -28.29 -1.66
CA THR A 16 8.74 -28.99 -2.55
C THR A 16 8.12 -29.18 -3.93
N LYS A 17 8.96 -29.47 -4.94
CA LYS A 17 8.49 -29.71 -6.31
C LYS A 17 7.55 -30.91 -6.39
N GLU A 18 7.82 -31.95 -5.62
CA GLU A 18 7.04 -33.17 -5.57
C GLU A 18 5.64 -32.90 -4.98
N ALA A 19 5.57 -32.14 -3.88
CA ALA A 19 4.30 -31.75 -3.27
C ALA A 19 3.48 -30.87 -4.23
N ILE A 20 4.11 -29.89 -4.88
CA ILE A 20 3.48 -29.04 -5.90
C ILE A 20 2.91 -29.87 -7.05
N THR A 21 3.70 -30.79 -7.61
CA THR A 21 3.25 -31.65 -8.72
C THR A 21 2.06 -32.50 -8.27
N CYS A 22 2.12 -33.09 -7.08
CA CYS A 22 1.03 -33.88 -6.52
C CYS A 22 -0.26 -33.07 -6.38
N ASP A 23 -0.19 -31.87 -5.78
CA ASP A 23 -1.35 -30.98 -5.62
C ASP A 23 -2.01 -30.65 -6.97
N LEU A 24 -1.21 -30.32 -7.98
CA LEU A 24 -1.71 -29.91 -9.30
C LEU A 24 -2.30 -31.10 -10.09
N GLU A 25 -1.70 -32.27 -9.99
CA GLU A 25 -2.23 -33.51 -10.59
C GLU A 25 -3.57 -33.90 -9.96
N GLU A 26 -3.69 -33.79 -8.63
CA GLU A 26 -4.96 -34.02 -7.92
C GLU A 26 -6.01 -32.98 -8.30
N MET A 27 -5.65 -31.69 -8.36
CA MET A 27 -6.56 -30.65 -8.86
C MET A 27 -7.10 -30.99 -10.25
N LYS A 28 -6.22 -31.43 -11.16
CA LYS A 28 -6.63 -31.86 -12.51
C LYS A 28 -7.56 -33.07 -12.46
N ALA A 29 -7.23 -34.09 -11.67
CA ALA A 29 -8.03 -35.30 -11.52
C ALA A 29 -9.43 -35.00 -10.97
N LYS A 30 -9.55 -34.00 -10.09
CA LYS A 30 -10.83 -33.52 -9.53
C LYS A 30 -11.54 -32.47 -10.40
N LYS A 31 -11.05 -32.19 -11.61
CA LYS A 31 -11.64 -31.24 -12.57
C LYS A 31 -11.62 -29.78 -12.09
N ILE A 32 -10.68 -29.42 -11.22
CA ILE A 32 -10.33 -28.02 -10.95
C ILE A 32 -9.48 -27.54 -12.12
N GLN A 33 -9.87 -26.44 -12.74
CA GLN A 33 -9.21 -25.93 -13.96
C GLN A 33 -8.41 -24.65 -13.70
N ARG A 34 -8.67 -23.98 -12.58
CA ARG A 34 -8.03 -22.71 -12.22
C ARG A 34 -7.54 -22.75 -10.78
N LEU A 35 -6.38 -22.17 -10.56
CA LEU A 35 -5.86 -21.90 -9.24
C LEU A 35 -5.33 -20.48 -9.17
N ILE A 36 -5.41 -19.90 -7.99
CA ILE A 36 -4.72 -18.67 -7.63
C ILE A 36 -3.78 -19.02 -6.49
N LEU A 37 -2.47 -18.99 -6.76
CA LEU A 37 -1.46 -19.08 -5.71
C LEU A 37 -1.59 -17.83 -4.84
N ALA A 38 -1.85 -18.02 -3.56
CA ALA A 38 -1.88 -16.97 -2.55
C ALA A 38 -0.74 -17.18 -1.55
N ASP A 39 0.14 -16.19 -1.47
CA ASP A 39 1.22 -16.16 -0.49
C ASP A 39 1.47 -14.73 -0.02
N PHE A 40 1.23 -14.51 1.27
CA PHE A 40 1.37 -13.21 1.93
C PHE A 40 2.55 -13.18 2.91
N GLY A 41 3.42 -14.20 2.86
CA GLY A 41 4.52 -14.34 3.80
C GLY A 41 4.05 -14.62 5.23
N THR A 42 2.83 -15.15 5.41
CA THR A 42 2.21 -15.43 6.70
C THR A 42 2.01 -16.93 6.90
N GLY A 43 2.17 -17.42 8.14
CA GLY A 43 1.95 -18.83 8.43
C GLY A 43 2.51 -19.22 9.79
N TYR A 44 2.83 -20.51 9.96
CA TYR A 44 3.40 -21.04 11.19
C TYR A 44 4.93 -21.06 11.14
N ASP A 45 5.59 -20.40 12.09
CA ASP A 45 7.05 -20.20 12.07
C ASP A 45 7.86 -21.40 12.58
N GLY A 46 7.18 -22.47 13.02
CA GLY A 46 7.85 -23.66 13.57
C GLY A 46 8.21 -24.73 12.54
N LEU A 47 8.00 -24.48 11.25
CA LEU A 47 8.36 -25.39 10.15
C LEU A 47 9.31 -24.70 9.18
N PRO A 48 10.13 -25.47 8.42
CA PRO A 48 10.85 -24.91 7.29
C PRO A 48 9.88 -24.29 6.28
N TYR A 49 10.16 -23.05 5.88
CA TYR A 49 9.36 -22.32 4.91
C TYR A 49 10.24 -21.58 3.91
N LEU A 50 9.62 -21.18 2.79
CA LEU A 50 10.24 -20.34 1.78
C LEU A 50 9.92 -18.88 2.09
N GLU A 51 10.94 -18.03 2.16
CA GLU A 51 10.73 -16.58 2.27
C GLU A 51 10.02 -16.07 1.01
N LEU A 52 8.95 -15.28 1.18
CA LEU A 52 8.17 -14.75 0.07
C LEU A 52 9.10 -13.98 -0.88
N ALA A 53 9.00 -14.27 -2.18
CA ALA A 53 9.81 -13.68 -3.25
C ALA A 53 11.33 -13.96 -3.18
N SER A 54 11.80 -14.89 -2.34
CA SER A 54 13.20 -15.36 -2.38
C SER A 54 13.54 -16.08 -3.68
N PRO A 55 14.82 -16.26 -4.04
CA PRO A 55 15.21 -17.05 -5.22
C PRO A 55 14.62 -18.47 -5.21
N GLU A 56 14.59 -19.14 -4.06
CA GLU A 56 14.05 -20.49 -3.90
C GLU A 56 12.52 -20.51 -4.07
N TRP A 57 11.83 -19.52 -3.50
CA TRP A 57 10.40 -19.31 -3.72
C TRP A 57 10.09 -19.10 -5.20
N ASN A 58 10.86 -18.24 -5.88
CA ASN A 58 10.68 -17.96 -7.31
C ASN A 58 10.86 -19.23 -8.16
N GLU A 59 11.79 -20.11 -7.80
CA GLU A 59 11.97 -21.39 -8.48
C GLU A 59 10.79 -22.35 -8.25
N MET A 60 10.15 -22.34 -7.07
CA MET A 60 8.93 -23.12 -6.82
C MET A 60 7.72 -22.57 -7.59
N VAL A 61 7.57 -21.24 -7.68
CA VAL A 61 6.52 -20.62 -8.50
C VAL A 61 6.70 -20.95 -9.98
N LYS A 62 7.95 -20.86 -10.48
CA LYS A 62 8.29 -21.27 -11.84
C LYS A 62 7.95 -22.73 -12.09
N HIS A 63 8.29 -23.64 -11.17
CA HIS A 63 7.90 -25.05 -11.25
C HIS A 63 6.38 -25.21 -11.34
N SER A 64 5.64 -24.52 -10.49
CA SER A 64 4.16 -24.52 -10.48
C SER A 64 3.57 -24.07 -11.82
N ILE A 65 4.11 -23.00 -12.42
CA ILE A 65 3.68 -22.49 -13.73
C ILE A 65 3.93 -23.53 -14.84
N LEU A 66 5.09 -24.18 -14.83
CA LEU A 66 5.44 -25.21 -15.81
C LEU A 66 4.54 -26.44 -15.70
N GLU A 67 4.21 -26.86 -14.47
CA GLU A 67 3.27 -27.97 -14.22
C GLU A 67 1.84 -27.62 -14.61
N CYS A 68 1.37 -26.40 -14.33
CA CYS A 68 0.08 -25.92 -14.80
C CYS A 68 -0.01 -25.95 -16.33
N LYS A 69 1.07 -25.52 -17.02
CA LYS A 69 1.16 -25.62 -18.48
C LYS A 69 1.11 -27.07 -18.96
N ARG A 70 1.85 -27.99 -18.31
CA ARG A 70 1.84 -29.43 -18.64
C ARG A 70 0.44 -30.05 -18.50
N LEU A 71 -0.29 -29.69 -17.44
CA LEU A 71 -1.61 -30.22 -17.10
C LEU A 71 -2.77 -29.46 -17.77
N ASN A 72 -2.47 -28.40 -18.52
CA ASN A 72 -3.44 -27.47 -19.08
C ASN A 72 -4.39 -26.96 -17.97
N LEU A 73 -3.83 -26.26 -16.98
CA LEU A 73 -4.49 -25.56 -15.87
C LEU A 73 -4.25 -24.04 -16.00
N ASP A 74 -5.25 -23.24 -15.65
CA ASP A 74 -5.14 -21.78 -15.54
C ASP A 74 -4.43 -21.42 -14.23
N PHE A 75 -3.33 -20.68 -14.31
CA PHE A 75 -2.58 -20.21 -13.15
C PHE A 75 -2.75 -18.70 -12.96
N GLY A 76 -3.19 -18.30 -11.76
CA GLY A 76 -3.14 -16.93 -11.27
C GLY A 76 -2.25 -16.85 -10.03
N ILE A 77 -1.82 -15.63 -9.70
CA ILE A 77 -1.02 -15.38 -8.50
C ILE A 77 -1.48 -14.09 -7.83
N CYS A 78 -1.54 -14.13 -6.50
CA CYS A 78 -1.85 -13.00 -5.64
C CYS A 78 -0.85 -13.01 -4.50
N ILE A 79 0.09 -12.07 -4.53
CA ILE A 79 1.17 -11.96 -3.54
C ILE A 79 1.06 -10.63 -2.79
N GLY A 80 1.46 -10.66 -1.52
CA GLY A 80 1.53 -9.48 -0.68
C GLY A 80 0.31 -9.25 0.21
N THR A 81 0.50 -8.47 1.27
CA THR A 81 -0.57 -8.08 2.19
C THR A 81 -1.68 -7.34 1.43
N SER A 82 -2.91 -7.42 1.94
CA SER A 82 -4.10 -6.85 1.29
C SER A 82 -3.85 -5.48 0.65
N GLY A 83 -4.09 -5.36 -0.66
CA GLY A 83 -3.87 -4.13 -1.44
C GLY A 83 -2.78 -4.28 -2.50
N ALA A 84 -2.32 -3.15 -3.06
CA ALA A 84 -1.19 -3.07 -3.99
C ALA A 84 0.03 -2.50 -3.26
N ALA A 85 0.55 -3.25 -2.28
CA ALA A 85 1.68 -2.85 -1.46
C ALA A 85 2.92 -3.69 -1.78
N ALA A 86 4.08 -3.05 -1.77
CA ALA A 86 5.36 -3.73 -1.89
C ALA A 86 6.45 -2.97 -1.11
N PRO A 87 7.50 -3.66 -0.61
CA PRO A 87 8.52 -3.02 0.24
C PRO A 87 9.37 -1.97 -0.50
N TRP A 88 9.34 -1.95 -1.83
CA TRP A 88 10.03 -0.96 -2.66
C TRP A 88 9.19 0.28 -2.98
N VAL A 89 7.91 0.33 -2.58
CA VAL A 89 7.06 1.51 -2.80
C VAL A 89 7.47 2.61 -1.80
N ILE A 90 8.00 3.71 -2.32
CA ILE A 90 8.35 4.89 -1.51
C ILE A 90 7.10 5.71 -1.14
N PRO A 91 7.12 6.50 -0.04
CA PRO A 91 5.97 7.28 0.39
C PRO A 91 5.33 8.14 -0.70
N GLU A 92 6.13 8.68 -1.62
CA GLU A 92 5.70 9.55 -2.73
C GLU A 92 4.87 8.82 -3.78
N GLU A 93 5.10 7.51 -3.95
CA GLU A 93 4.38 6.64 -4.88
C GLU A 93 3.19 5.92 -4.21
N GLY A 94 3.07 6.06 -2.90
CA GLY A 94 1.96 5.51 -2.12
C GLY A 94 0.64 6.24 -2.32
N GLN A 95 -0.41 5.73 -1.69
CA GLN A 95 -1.71 6.41 -1.62
C GLN A 95 -1.57 7.75 -0.87
N GLN A 96 -1.97 8.85 -1.51
CA GLN A 96 -1.95 10.19 -0.95
C GLN A 96 -3.34 10.62 -0.50
N LYS A 97 -3.42 11.51 0.50
CA LYS A 97 -4.66 12.17 0.92
C LYS A 97 -4.44 13.67 1.08
N LEU A 98 -5.49 14.45 0.86
CA LEU A 98 -5.52 15.85 1.29
C LEU A 98 -5.70 15.89 2.80
N ALA A 99 -4.88 16.70 3.46
CA ALA A 99 -4.97 16.97 4.89
C ALA A 99 -4.78 18.48 5.10
N PHE A 100 -5.38 19.03 6.16
CA PHE A 100 -5.28 20.45 6.48
C PHE A 100 -5.10 20.66 7.98
N ALA A 101 -4.46 21.77 8.32
CA ALA A 101 -4.40 22.29 9.67
C ALA A 101 -4.96 23.70 9.65
N GLN A 102 -5.46 24.15 10.80
CA GLN A 102 -6.05 25.48 10.94
C GLN A 102 -5.57 26.12 12.23
N ILE A 103 -5.42 27.44 12.17
CA ILE A 103 -5.19 28.30 13.33
C ILE A 103 -6.13 29.50 13.22
N GLN A 104 -6.60 29.99 14.37
CA GLN A 104 -7.37 31.22 14.44
C GLN A 104 -6.45 32.37 14.85
N ILE A 105 -6.63 33.53 14.22
CA ILE A 105 -5.83 34.72 14.46
C ILE A 105 -6.74 35.94 14.56
N GLU A 106 -6.58 36.70 15.64
CA GLU A 106 -7.22 38.01 15.78
C GLU A 106 -6.37 39.10 15.11
N GLY A 107 -6.94 39.78 14.12
CA GLY A 107 -6.32 40.89 13.40
C GLY A 107 -6.92 42.27 13.75
N PRO A 108 -6.39 43.36 13.18
CA PRO A 108 -5.23 43.41 12.29
C PRO A 108 -3.90 43.36 13.06
N LYS A 109 -3.01 42.42 12.72
CA LYS A 109 -1.67 42.31 13.31
C LYS A 109 -0.70 41.69 12.30
N GLN A 110 0.56 42.11 12.34
CA GLN A 110 1.63 41.38 11.66
C GLN A 110 1.93 40.10 12.44
N ILE A 111 1.88 38.97 11.74
CA ILE A 111 2.07 37.64 12.31
C ILE A 111 3.34 37.02 11.72
N LYS A 112 4.12 36.40 12.60
CA LYS A 112 5.25 35.55 12.24
C LYS A 112 5.13 34.31 13.10
N LEU A 113 4.82 33.17 12.49
CA LEU A 113 4.56 31.93 13.19
C LEU A 113 4.82 30.73 12.27
N THR A 114 5.20 29.62 12.89
CA THR A 114 5.28 28.32 12.22
C THR A 114 3.89 27.71 12.19
N LEU A 115 3.42 27.35 11.00
CA LEU A 115 2.11 26.70 10.86
C LEU A 115 2.20 25.25 11.34
N PRO A 116 1.18 24.73 12.04
CA PRO A 116 1.15 23.35 12.45
C PRO A 116 0.94 22.42 11.26
N TYR A 117 1.53 21.23 11.31
CA TYR A 117 1.13 20.15 10.41
C TYR A 117 -0.28 19.64 10.75
N PRO A 118 -1.02 19.08 9.78
CA PRO A 118 -2.29 18.41 10.05
C PRO A 118 -2.13 17.28 11.08
N SER A 119 -3.10 17.09 11.97
CA SER A 119 -2.99 16.08 13.05
C SER A 119 -3.20 14.64 12.55
N ASP A 120 -3.99 14.46 11.50
CA ASP A 120 -4.30 13.16 10.89
C ASP A 120 -3.37 12.86 9.71
N ILE A 121 -2.08 12.71 9.99
CA ILE A 121 -1.07 12.31 8.99
C ILE A 121 -0.17 11.23 9.55
N LYS A 122 0.39 10.42 8.66
CA LYS A 122 1.39 9.41 9.03
C LYS A 122 2.67 10.12 9.44
N LYS A 123 3.18 9.80 10.63
CA LYS A 123 4.40 10.38 11.19
C LYS A 123 5.61 9.48 10.94
N GLY A 124 6.77 10.09 10.77
CA GLY A 124 8.08 9.46 10.79
C GLY A 124 8.56 9.17 12.22
N THR A 125 9.81 8.74 12.35
CA THR A 125 10.45 8.37 13.63
C THR A 125 10.63 9.54 14.58
N GLU A 126 10.76 10.75 14.06
CA GLU A 126 11.00 11.98 14.83
C GLU A 126 9.71 12.74 15.18
N GLY A 127 8.54 12.19 14.82
CA GLY A 127 7.23 12.77 15.11
C GLY A 127 6.72 13.76 14.04
N ASP A 128 7.59 14.18 13.12
CA ASP A 128 7.25 14.93 11.92
C ASP A 128 6.50 14.06 10.88
N PRO A 129 5.81 14.67 9.89
CA PRO A 129 5.18 13.91 8.81
C PRO A 129 6.18 12.97 8.12
N LEU A 130 5.76 11.73 7.82
CA LEU A 130 6.56 10.80 7.03
C LEU A 130 6.84 11.35 5.63
N LEU A 131 5.82 11.97 5.03
CA LEU A 131 5.89 12.71 3.77
C LEU A 131 4.84 13.81 3.85
N TYR A 132 5.23 15.03 3.50
CA TYR A 132 4.33 16.18 3.47
C TYR A 132 4.75 17.15 2.37
N LYS A 133 3.76 17.75 1.72
CA LYS A 133 3.97 18.79 0.72
C LYS A 133 2.83 19.79 0.80
N ASP A 134 3.17 21.06 1.01
CA ASP A 134 2.20 22.14 0.93
C ASP A 134 1.61 22.24 -0.48
N ILE A 135 0.29 22.45 -0.53
CA ILE A 135 -0.45 22.74 -1.75
C ILE A 135 -0.84 24.21 -1.78
N SER A 136 -1.44 24.69 -0.70
CA SER A 136 -1.84 26.08 -0.54
C SER A 136 -2.01 26.43 0.93
N VAL A 137 -1.74 27.68 1.26
CA VAL A 137 -2.12 28.29 2.54
C VAL A 137 -3.03 29.46 2.25
N VAL A 138 -4.22 29.43 2.83
CA VAL A 138 -5.26 30.45 2.64
C VAL A 138 -5.64 31.07 3.96
N ALA A 139 -5.85 32.38 3.96
CA ALA A 139 -6.52 33.10 5.04
C ALA A 139 -8.01 33.23 4.70
N VAL A 140 -8.85 32.77 5.62
CA VAL A 140 -10.30 32.72 5.45
C VAL A 140 -10.94 33.56 6.57
N PRO A 141 -11.91 34.44 6.28
CA PRO A 141 -12.65 35.15 7.32
C PRO A 141 -13.37 34.18 8.27
N ASP A 142 -13.18 34.33 9.57
CA ASP A 142 -13.86 33.52 10.59
C ASP A 142 -15.30 34.04 10.82
N LYS A 143 -16.18 33.79 9.84
CA LYS A 143 -17.61 34.12 9.87
C LYS A 143 -18.42 33.12 9.04
N ASP A 144 -19.70 32.95 9.37
CA ASP A 144 -20.58 31.94 8.78
C ASP A 144 -20.71 32.01 7.25
N ALA A 145 -20.63 33.22 6.68
CA ALA A 145 -20.73 33.43 5.25
C ALA A 145 -19.80 34.56 4.78
N PHE A 146 -19.03 34.28 3.74
CA PHE A 146 -18.18 35.22 3.03
C PHE A 146 -18.19 34.87 1.54
N PRO A 147 -18.08 35.88 0.66
CA PRO A 147 -17.80 35.63 -0.75
C PRO A 147 -16.36 35.12 -0.91
N THR A 148 -16.11 34.34 -1.96
CA THR A 148 -14.82 33.66 -2.18
C THR A 148 -13.66 34.61 -2.47
N ASP A 149 -13.94 35.84 -2.89
CA ASP A 149 -12.95 36.90 -3.10
C ASP A 149 -12.39 37.49 -1.78
N GLU A 150 -13.03 37.21 -0.63
CA GLU A 150 -12.45 37.49 0.69
C GLU A 150 -11.42 36.42 1.13
N ILE A 151 -11.30 35.29 0.41
CA ILE A 151 -10.25 34.29 0.68
C ILE A 151 -8.94 34.78 0.08
N ILE A 152 -7.91 34.90 0.92
CA ILE A 152 -6.60 35.38 0.49
C ILE A 152 -5.65 34.19 0.41
N ASP A 153 -5.11 33.93 -0.78
CA ASP A 153 -4.00 33.00 -0.95
C ASP A 153 -2.70 33.64 -0.44
N ILE A 154 -2.18 33.10 0.66
CA ILE A 154 -0.94 33.53 1.31
C ILE A 154 0.19 32.51 1.10
N SER A 155 0.05 31.57 0.16
CA SER A 155 1.06 30.52 -0.08
C SER A 155 2.44 31.10 -0.40
N LYS A 156 2.50 32.24 -1.08
CA LYS A 156 3.75 32.96 -1.39
C LYS A 156 4.45 33.58 -0.16
N ASN A 157 3.73 33.71 0.95
CA ASN A 157 4.22 34.23 2.23
C ASN A 157 4.77 33.12 3.13
N ILE A 158 4.78 31.87 2.67
CA ILE A 158 5.34 30.75 3.42
C ILE A 158 6.80 30.53 3.00
N SER A 159 7.69 30.55 3.98
CA SER A 159 9.08 30.20 3.79
C SER A 159 9.24 28.70 3.48
N PRO A 160 10.36 28.27 2.87
CA PRO A 160 10.65 26.84 2.69
C PRO A 160 10.67 26.02 3.99
N SER A 161 10.79 26.67 5.15
CA SER A 161 10.76 26.04 6.47
C SER A 161 9.38 26.04 7.13
N GLY A 162 8.31 26.39 6.39
CA GLY A 162 6.93 26.40 6.90
C GLY A 162 6.60 27.59 7.81
N GLU A 163 7.41 28.64 7.78
CA GLU A 163 7.16 29.87 8.56
C GLU A 163 6.42 30.90 7.70
N LEU A 164 5.34 31.46 8.25
CA LEU A 164 4.65 32.59 7.65
C LEU A 164 5.45 33.89 7.89
N VAL A 165 5.83 34.59 6.82
CA VAL A 165 6.68 35.80 6.82
C VAL A 165 6.04 37.01 6.13
#